data_AF-A0A924QP82-F1
#
_entry.id   AF-A0A924QP82-F1
#
_cell.length_a   1.000
_cell.length_b   1.000
_cell.length_c   1.000
_cell.angle_alpha   90.00
_cell.angle_beta   90.00
_cell.angle_gamma   90.00
#
_symmetry.space_group_name_H-M   'P 1'
#
loop_
_entity.id
_entity.type
_entity.pdbx_description
1 polymer ?
#
loop_
_entity_poly.entity_id
_entity_poly.type
_entity_poly.pdbx_seq_one_letter_code
_entity_poly.pdbx_strand_id
1 'polypeptide(L)' 'MVLLNATAATYTLYVLLFAGFAVALLYGFKMLYKAIEGKDEDAVRRAKFVLMFATIAIICIAIVCFAITGKLPVN' A
#
# COMPACT_ATOMS: atom_id res chain seq x y z
N MET A 1 14.99 -8.57 -25.84
CA MET A 1 13.51 -8.37 -25.77
C MET A 1 12.89 -8.98 -24.51
N VAL A 2 13.27 -10.20 -24.08
CA VAL A 2 12.72 -10.84 -22.86
C VAL A 2 12.97 -10.03 -21.57
N LEU A 3 14.19 -9.49 -21.40
CA LEU A 3 14.54 -8.63 -20.27
C LEU A 3 13.64 -7.38 -20.16
N LEU A 4 13.35 -6.73 -21.28
CA LEU A 4 12.50 -5.53 -21.31
C LEU A 4 11.05 -5.87 -20.90
N ASN A 5 10.56 -7.04 -21.31
CA ASN A 5 9.23 -7.52 -20.97
C ASN A 5 9.12 -7.92 -19.49
N ALA A 6 10.18 -8.53 -18.93
CA ALA A 6 10.24 -8.88 -17.51
C ALA A 6 10.30 -7.63 -16.61
N THR A 7 11.06 -6.60 -17.00
CA THR A 7 11.11 -5.33 -16.26
C THR A 7 9.76 -4.61 -16.31
N ALA A 8 9.09 -4.59 -17.46
CA ALA A 8 7.76 -4.01 -17.61
C ALA A 8 6.71 -4.74 -16.76
N ALA A 9 6.69 -6.08 -16.80
CA ALA A 9 5.77 -6.88 -16.00
C ALA A 9 5.99 -6.68 -14.48
N THR A 10 7.25 -6.59 -14.06
CA THR A 10 7.61 -6.31 -12.66
C THR A 10 7.13 -4.92 -12.22
N TYR A 11 7.28 -3.91 -13.09
CA TYR A 11 6.76 -2.56 -12.82
C TYR A 11 5.23 -2.56 -12.66
N THR A 12 4.50 -3.20 -13.57
CA THR A 12 3.03 -3.31 -13.49
C THR A 12 2.60 -4.01 -12.20
N LEU A 13 3.34 -5.02 -11.75
CA LEU A 13 3.07 -5.72 -10.50
C LEU A 13 3.26 -4.79 -9.28
N TYR A 14 4.30 -3.96 -9.25
CA TYR A 14 4.48 -2.97 -8.19
C TYR A 14 3.39 -1.90 -8.19
N VAL A 15 2.92 -1.43 -9.35
CA VAL A 15 1.79 -0.50 -9.46
C VAL A 15 0.50 -1.13 -8.92
N LEU A 16 0.23 -2.40 -9.25
CA LEU A 16 -0.92 -3.14 -8.73
C LEU A 16 -0.85 -3.32 -7.22
N LEU A 17 0.31 -3.69 -6.67
CA LEU A 17 0.51 -3.79 -5.23
C LEU A 17 0.32 -2.44 -4.55
N PHE A 18 0.88 -1.37 -5.10
CA PHE A 18 0.72 -0.02 -4.59
C PHE A 18 -0.76 0.38 -4.55
N ALA A 19 -1.51 0.16 -5.64
CA ALA A 19 -2.94 0.41 -5.70
C ALA A 19 -3.73 -0.43 -4.68
N GLY A 20 -3.40 -1.71 -4.53
CA GLY A 20 -4.03 -2.60 -3.55
C GLY A 20 -3.84 -2.10 -2.11
N PHE A 21 -2.61 -1.69 -1.76
CA PHE A 21 -2.34 -1.13 -0.43
C PHE A 21 -2.92 0.27 -0.23
N ALA A 22 -3.06 1.07 -1.29
CA ALA A 22 -3.78 2.35 -1.22
C ALA A 22 -5.28 2.14 -0.90
N VAL A 23 -5.91 1.12 -1.48
CA VAL A 23 -7.28 0.72 -1.11
C VAL A 23 -7.33 0.21 0.33
N ALA A 24 -6.34 -0.56 0.77
CA ALA A 24 -6.24 -1.02 2.16
C ALA A 24 -6.11 0.16 3.15
N LEU A 25 -5.40 1.23 2.79
CA LEU A 25 -5.35 2.48 3.55
C LEU A 25 -6.74 3.11 3.69
N LEU A 26 -7.47 3.27 2.58
CA LEU A 26 -8.84 3.82 2.60
C LEU A 26 -9.78 2.97 3.47
N TYR A 27 -9.65 1.65 3.38
CA TYR A 27 -10.40 0.73 4.24
C TYR A 27 -10.01 0.88 5.71
N GLY A 28 -8.71 0.99 6.02
CA GLY A 28 -8.21 1.25 7.36
C GLY A 28 -8.73 2.56 7.94
N PHE A 29 -8.82 3.62 7.14
CA PHE A 29 -9.42 4.89 7.55
C PHE A 29 -10.92 4.76 7.85
N LYS A 30 -11.67 4.07 6.99
CA LYS A 30 -13.09 3.79 7.24
C LYS A 30 -13.30 2.99 8.52
N MET A 31 -12.45 1.98 8.77
CA MET A 31 -12.48 1.18 9.99
C MET A 31 -12.18 2.02 11.21
N LEU A 32 -11.17 2.90 11.14
CA LEU A 32 -10.81 3.82 12.22
C LEU A 32 -11.97 4.77 12.53
N TYR A 33 -12.61 5.35 11.50
CA TYR A 33 -13.73 6.27 11.67
C TYR A 33 -14.91 5.61 12.40
N LYS A 34 -15.28 4.40 11.96
CA LYS A 34 -16.35 3.63 12.59
C LYS A 34 -16.00 3.20 14.02
N ALA A 35 -14.74 2.88 14.30
CA ALA A 35 -14.28 2.51 15.63
C ALA A 35 -14.31 3.69 16.62
N ILE A 36 -13.97 4.90 16.15
CA ILE A 36 -14.07 6.13 16.94
C ILE A 36 -15.54 6.43 17.26
N GLU A 37 -16.43 6.31 16.27
CA GLU A 37 -17.87 6.53 16.46
C GLU A 37 -18.48 5.52 17.44
N GLY A 38 -18.06 4.25 17.37
CA GLY A 38 -18.47 3.18 18.27
C GLY A 38 -17.83 3.21 19.66
N LYS A 39 -16.89 4.13 19.93
CA LYS A 39 -16.06 4.18 21.17
C LYS A 39 -15.41 2.83 21.52
N ASP A 40 -15.10 2.02 20.51
CA ASP A 40 -14.47 0.71 20.70
C ASP A 40 -12.95 0.86 20.62
N GLU A 41 -12.30 0.90 21.78
CA GLU A 41 -10.86 1.12 21.91
C GLU A 41 -10.04 0.00 21.25
N ASP A 42 -10.53 -1.24 21.28
CA ASP A 42 -9.87 -2.39 20.64
C ASP A 42 -9.94 -2.28 19.11
N ALA A 43 -11.08 -1.87 18.57
CA ALA A 43 -11.25 -1.62 17.14
C ALA A 43 -10.36 -0.46 16.65
N VAL A 44 -10.20 0.61 17.45
CA VAL A 44 -9.28 1.72 17.14
C VAL A 44 -7.84 1.24 17.09
N ARG A 45 -7.42 0.40 18.04
CA ARG A 45 -6.06 -0.14 18.07
C ARG A 45 -5.77 -1.01 16.84
N ARG A 46 -6.71 -1.88 16.46
CA ARG A 46 -6.60 -2.70 15.25
C ARG A 46 -6.54 -1.85 13.98
N ALA A 47 -7.39 -0.83 13.86
CA ALA A 47 -7.39 0.07 12.71
C ALA A 47 -6.07 0.83 12.57
N LYS A 48 -5.48 1.30 13.68
CA LYS A 48 -4.14 1.92 13.69
C LYS A 48 -3.06 0.97 13.20
N PHE A 49 -3.08 -0.29 13.63
CA PHE A 49 -2.13 -1.30 13.13
C PHE A 49 -2.26 -1.52 11.62
N VAL A 50 -3.49 -1.66 11.11
CA VAL A 50 -3.74 -1.84 9.67
C VAL A 50 -3.22 -0.64 8.88
N LEU A 51 -3.51 0.59 9.33
CA LEU A 51 -3.02 1.82 8.69
C LEU A 51 -1.49 1.90 8.70
N MET A 52 -0.85 1.55 9.82
CA MET A 52 0.60 1.58 9.96
C MET A 52 1.26 0.56 9.02
N PHE A 53 0.75 -0.68 8.98
CA PHE A 53 1.24 -1.71 8.05
C PHE A 53 1.05 -1.32 6.59
N ALA A 54 -0.12 -0.78 6.23
CA ALA A 54 -0.40 -0.34 4.87
C ALA A 54 0.54 0.80 4.45
N THR A 55 0.82 1.75 5.34
CA THR A 55 1.76 2.85 5.08
C THR A 55 3.19 2.34 4.88
N ILE A 56 3.66 1.44 5.75
CA ILE A 56 5.00 0.84 5.63
C ILE A 56 5.11 0.05 4.32
N ALA A 57 4.10 -0.75 3.98
CA ALA A 57 4.08 -1.53 2.74
C ALA A 57 4.16 -0.62 1.50
N ILE A 58 3.42 0.49 1.47
CA ILE A 58 3.47 1.48 0.38
C ILE A 58 4.87 2.07 0.24
N ILE A 59 5.50 2.45 1.37
CA ILE A 59 6.87 2.99 1.37
C ILE A 59 7.85 1.95 0.85
N CYS A 60 7.78 0.71 1.32
CA CYS A 60 8.63 -0.38 0.84
C CYS A 60 8.46 -0.63 -0.66
N ILE A 61 7.23 -0.69 -1.15
CA ILE A 61 6.93 -0.87 -2.58
C ILE A 61 7.49 0.29 -3.40
N ALA A 62 7.33 1.52 -2.92
CA ALA A 62 7.86 2.71 -3.60
C ALA A 62 9.40 2.69 -3.69
N ILE A 63 10.09 2.38 -2.58
CA ILE A 63 11.55 2.31 -2.53
C ILE A 63 12.07 1.20 -3.45
N VAL A 64 11.49 0.00 -3.37
CA VAL A 64 11.93 -1.15 -4.18
C VAL A 64 11.64 -0.90 -5.66
N CYS A 65 10.46 -0.36 -6.00
CA CYS A 65 10.14 0.01 -7.37
C CYS A 65 11.13 1.05 -7.91
N PHE A 66 11.46 2.08 -7.13
CA PHE A 66 12.44 3.10 -7.52
C PHE A 66 13.84 2.51 -7.70
N ALA A 67 14.28 1.62 -6.81
CA ALA A 67 15.60 0.97 -6.91
C ALA A 67 15.75 0.08 -8.15
N ILE A 68 14.66 -0.61 -8.57
CA ILE A 68 14.70 -1.54 -9.71
C ILE A 68 14.45 -0.82 -11.04
N THR A 69 13.51 0.13 -11.07
CA THR A 69 13.03 0.73 -12.33
C THR A 69 13.43 2.18 -12.53
N GLY A 70 14.01 2.84 -11.52
CA GLY A 70 14.31 4.27 -11.54
C GLY A 70 13.07 5.17 -11.56
N LYS A 71 11.87 4.58 -11.43
CA LYS A 71 10.58 5.26 -11.47
C LYS A 71 9.75 4.92 -10.24
N LEU A 72 8.95 5.88 -9.79
CA LEU A 72 7.94 5.63 -8.78
C LEU A 72 6.77 4.82 -9.40
N PRO A 73 6.08 3.97 -8.62
CA PRO A 73 4.95 3.14 -9.07
C PRO A 73 3.66 3.96 -9.26
N VAL A 74 3.77 5.11 -9.91
CA VAL A 74 2.71 6.09 -10.16
C VAL A 74 2.91 6.84 -11.50
N ASN A 75 3.99 6.55 -12.25
CA ASN A 75 4.49 7.40 -13.34
C ASN A 75 4.72 6.67 -14.66
#